data_AF-A0A6J1QCT6-F1
#
_entry.id   AF-A0A6J1QCT6-F1
#
_cell.length_a   1.000
_cell.length_b   1.000
_cell.length_c   1.000
_cell.angle_alpha   90.00
_cell.angle_beta   90.00
_cell.angle_gamma   90.00
#
_symmetry.space_group_name_H-M   'P 1'
#
loop_
_entity.id
_entity.type
_entity.pdbx_description
1 polymer ?
#
loop_
_entity_poly.entity_id
_entity_poly.type
_entity_poly.pdbx_seq_one_letter_code
_entity_poly.pdbx_strand_id
1 'polypeptide(L)'
;MDQYTKDLLTAWGFADFIPRFEEETIDARTLRGLNENEIIQLIPNIGMRSRFRNLLESWKADINSADLPADQNASLSNLLEEAERNEPSVSGVQRTSVPEEFPPGIRLANELCEIFPGTSPASFFLTFLPKTPFQHQRNLSGPLYKAYVKKRDKFRKSGVLPPSSRSASSSRSSSKSTPTSGRSSLKRAEAPDPTSYTEETRTALNFLETNVHPWKPVEDFWRATEKERKSILADEGIFNYFLKFPALRIQEGYRLLLDDFTREFPGKENNLFANIALAKDKIIKLAKLKLVKLSDKKLKESYERVLESAKGEDPTIRNDALILLLPLITPPPGNVGGKSGAKKTATKPTNVEIRDHFVTLIHNDAHIQEAVNLRKEALQSGGETFQPCVFATGEWKVINSA
;
A
#
# COMPACT_ATOMS: atom_id res chain seq x y z
N MET A 1 -12.13 -41.11 5.76
CA MET A 1 -12.30 -39.90 6.59
C MET A 1 -12.27 -40.28 8.06
N ASP A 2 -11.46 -39.59 8.85
CA ASP A 2 -11.35 -39.78 10.31
C ASP A 2 -12.39 -38.96 11.08
N GLN A 3 -12.69 -39.36 12.33
CA GLN A 3 -13.72 -38.73 13.16
C GLN A 3 -13.43 -37.25 13.43
N TYR A 4 -12.16 -36.89 13.62
CA TYR A 4 -11.75 -35.51 13.84
C TYR A 4 -12.11 -34.62 12.63
N THR A 5 -11.90 -35.09 11.41
CA THR A 5 -12.33 -34.37 10.20
C THR A 5 -13.85 -34.24 10.12
N LYS A 6 -14.63 -35.24 10.55
CA LYS A 6 -16.11 -35.16 10.54
C LYS A 6 -16.62 -34.09 11.52
N ASP A 7 -16.04 -34.08 12.72
CA ASP A 7 -16.38 -33.10 13.76
C ASP A 7 -16.00 -31.68 13.30
N LEU A 8 -14.86 -31.54 12.62
CA LEU A 8 -14.39 -30.27 12.07
C LEU A 8 -15.32 -29.73 10.97
N LEU A 9 -15.73 -30.57 10.02
CA LEU A 9 -16.68 -30.16 8.96
C LEU A 9 -18.06 -29.82 9.52
N THR A 10 -18.51 -30.54 10.55
CA THR A 10 -19.77 -30.25 11.24
C THR A 10 -19.71 -28.89 11.93
N ALA A 11 -18.63 -28.62 12.67
CA ALA A 11 -18.40 -27.34 13.34
C ALA A 11 -18.31 -26.16 12.36
N TRP A 12 -17.80 -26.41 11.15
CA TRP A 12 -17.72 -25.39 10.09
C TRP A 12 -19.05 -25.16 9.35
N GLY A 13 -20.08 -25.95 9.63
CA GLY A 13 -21.38 -25.87 8.95
C GLY A 13 -21.40 -26.53 7.57
N PHE A 14 -20.57 -27.55 7.35
CA PHE A 14 -20.46 -28.33 6.11
C PHE A 14 -20.93 -29.79 6.29
N ALA A 15 -21.81 -30.04 7.25
CA ALA A 15 -22.33 -31.38 7.54
C ALA A 15 -22.94 -32.06 6.30
N ASP A 16 -23.63 -31.28 5.45
CA ASP A 16 -24.26 -31.78 4.21
C ASP A 16 -23.25 -32.31 3.17
N PHE A 17 -21.97 -31.91 3.27
CA PHE A 17 -20.92 -32.34 2.37
C PHE A 17 -20.09 -33.51 2.92
N ILE A 18 -20.31 -33.92 4.18
CA ILE A 18 -19.58 -35.03 4.82
C ILE A 18 -19.62 -36.32 3.99
N PRO A 19 -20.77 -36.78 3.45
CA PRO A 19 -20.81 -38.01 2.65
C PRO A 19 -19.83 -37.98 1.47
N ARG A 20 -19.66 -36.81 0.84
CA ARG A 20 -18.77 -36.63 -0.30
C ARG A 20 -17.29 -36.59 0.09
N PHE A 21 -16.98 -36.01 1.25
CA PHE A 21 -15.62 -36.06 1.81
C PHE A 21 -15.26 -37.48 2.30
N GLU A 22 -16.26 -38.28 2.71
CA GLU A 22 -16.08 -39.69 3.02
C GLU A 22 -15.83 -40.54 1.77
N GLU A 23 -16.62 -40.35 0.71
CA GLU A 23 -16.47 -41.01 -0.59
C GLU A 23 -15.09 -40.77 -1.21
N GLU A 24 -14.60 -39.52 -1.17
CA GLU A 24 -13.28 -39.13 -1.67
C GLU A 24 -12.14 -39.42 -0.68
N THR A 25 -12.43 -40.13 0.42
CA THR A 25 -11.47 -40.59 1.43
C THR A 25 -10.65 -39.48 2.11
N ILE A 26 -11.19 -38.26 2.20
CA ILE A 26 -10.49 -37.10 2.77
C ILE A 26 -10.39 -37.25 4.30
N ASP A 27 -9.18 -37.19 4.81
CA ASP A 27 -8.81 -37.24 6.23
C ASP A 27 -8.08 -35.95 6.66
N ALA A 28 -7.76 -35.80 7.95
CA ALA A 28 -7.18 -34.55 8.47
C ALA A 28 -5.86 -34.16 7.78
N ARG A 29 -5.08 -35.15 7.33
CA ARG A 29 -3.79 -34.94 6.64
C ARG A 29 -4.01 -34.46 5.21
N THR A 30 -4.91 -35.09 4.48
CA THR A 30 -5.26 -34.74 3.10
C THR A 30 -6.08 -33.45 3.02
N LEU A 31 -6.90 -33.15 4.03
CA LEU A 31 -7.61 -31.88 4.20
C LEU A 31 -6.64 -30.69 4.20
N ARG A 32 -5.46 -30.83 4.83
CA ARG A 32 -4.41 -29.81 4.83
C ARG A 32 -3.81 -29.56 3.44
N GLY A 33 -3.87 -30.54 2.56
CA GLY A 33 -3.29 -30.50 1.21
C GLY A 33 -4.23 -30.01 0.12
N LEU A 34 -5.54 -29.86 0.39
CA LEU A 34 -6.53 -29.58 -0.65
C LEU A 34 -6.21 -28.34 -1.47
N ASN A 35 -6.17 -28.51 -2.80
CA ASN A 35 -6.01 -27.45 -3.78
C ASN A 35 -7.38 -26.93 -4.29
N GLU A 36 -7.36 -25.83 -5.02
CA GLU A 36 -8.59 -25.15 -5.45
C GLU A 36 -9.46 -26.02 -6.37
N ASN A 37 -8.86 -26.85 -7.22
CA ASN A 37 -9.59 -27.71 -8.15
C ASN A 37 -10.30 -28.86 -7.40
N GLU A 38 -9.67 -29.41 -6.36
CA GLU A 38 -10.25 -30.44 -5.49
C GLU A 38 -11.41 -29.86 -4.66
N ILE A 39 -11.28 -28.64 -4.15
CA ILE A 39 -12.37 -27.95 -3.43
C ILE A 39 -13.57 -27.70 -4.34
N ILE A 40 -13.34 -27.40 -5.62
CA ILE A 40 -14.40 -27.24 -6.63
C ILE A 40 -15.17 -28.55 -6.85
N GLN A 41 -14.47 -29.68 -6.86
CA GLN A 41 -15.08 -31.00 -7.02
C GLN A 41 -15.90 -31.38 -5.78
N LEU A 42 -15.44 -31.05 -4.58
CA LEU A 42 -16.12 -31.40 -3.34
C LEU A 42 -17.34 -30.52 -3.06
N ILE A 43 -17.25 -29.22 -3.32
CA ILE A 43 -18.29 -28.23 -2.97
C ILE A 43 -18.70 -27.45 -4.23
N PRO A 44 -19.82 -27.80 -4.90
CA PRO A 44 -20.22 -27.17 -6.17
C PRO A 44 -20.76 -25.74 -6.02
N ASN A 45 -21.24 -25.35 -4.84
CA ASN A 45 -21.77 -24.01 -4.61
C ASN A 45 -20.65 -23.00 -4.33
N ILE A 46 -20.58 -21.93 -5.14
CA ILE A 46 -19.50 -20.92 -5.08
C ILE A 46 -19.43 -20.17 -3.75
N GLY A 47 -20.58 -19.92 -3.09
CA GLY A 47 -20.62 -19.25 -1.80
C GLY A 47 -20.11 -20.15 -0.68
N MET A 48 -20.52 -21.42 -0.68
CA MET A 48 -20.06 -22.42 0.29
C MET A 48 -18.56 -22.71 0.11
N ARG A 49 -18.04 -22.74 -1.11
CA ARG A 49 -16.59 -22.85 -1.38
C ARG A 49 -15.78 -21.73 -0.75
N SER A 50 -16.22 -20.48 -0.95
CA SER A 50 -15.50 -19.33 -0.41
C SER A 50 -15.44 -19.37 1.12
N ARG A 51 -16.53 -19.80 1.77
CA ARG A 51 -16.58 -19.96 3.22
C ARG A 51 -15.67 -21.09 3.70
N PHE A 52 -15.68 -22.23 3.01
CA PHE A 52 -14.81 -23.38 3.32
C PHE A 52 -13.33 -23.01 3.23
N ARG A 53 -12.93 -22.29 2.16
CA ARG A 53 -11.53 -21.89 1.93
C ARG A 53 -10.99 -21.04 3.08
N ASN A 54 -11.75 -20.03 3.51
CA ASN A 54 -11.34 -19.15 4.59
C ASN A 54 -11.14 -19.92 5.92
N LEU A 55 -12.03 -20.86 6.22
CA LEU A 55 -11.94 -21.69 7.43
C LEU A 55 -10.74 -22.65 7.37
N LEU A 56 -10.50 -23.25 6.21
CA LEU A 56 -9.35 -24.14 5.98
C LEU A 56 -8.01 -23.40 6.12
N GLU A 57 -7.91 -22.16 5.64
CA GLU A 57 -6.71 -21.32 5.79
C GLU A 57 -6.44 -20.94 7.25
N SER A 58 -7.49 -20.59 8.00
CA SER A 58 -7.37 -20.29 9.45
C SER A 58 -6.87 -21.52 10.21
N TRP A 59 -7.48 -22.68 9.98
CA TRP A 59 -7.10 -23.93 10.64
C TRP A 59 -5.66 -24.36 10.33
N LYS A 60 -5.18 -24.14 9.09
CA LYS A 60 -3.77 -24.36 8.71
C LYS A 60 -2.82 -23.44 9.49
N ALA A 61 -3.21 -22.19 9.72
CA ALA A 61 -2.39 -21.22 10.47
C ALA A 61 -2.27 -21.63 11.95
N ASP A 62 -3.37 -22.10 12.54
CA ASP A 62 -3.42 -22.52 13.95
C ASP A 62 -2.52 -23.74 14.19
N ILE A 63 -2.53 -24.73 13.29
CA ILE A 63 -1.66 -25.92 13.40
C ILE A 63 -0.17 -25.56 13.22
N ASN A 64 0.16 -24.66 12.29
CA ASN A 64 1.55 -24.23 12.07
C ASN A 64 2.15 -23.45 13.25
N SER A 65 1.31 -22.93 14.15
CA SER A 65 1.77 -22.20 15.34
C SER A 65 2.20 -23.14 16.50
N ALA A 66 1.88 -24.44 16.42
CA ALA A 66 2.08 -25.41 17.49
C ALA A 66 3.36 -26.28 17.36
N ASP A 67 4.03 -26.33 16.21
CA ASP A 67 5.19 -27.22 15.98
C ASP A 67 6.54 -26.47 15.93
N LEU A 68 7.30 -26.42 17.03
CA LEU A 68 8.77 -26.23 17.04
C LEU A 68 9.44 -26.91 18.25
N PRO A 69 10.28 -27.95 18.07
CA PRO A 69 11.18 -28.50 19.10
C PRO A 69 12.55 -27.78 19.16
N ALA A 70 13.18 -27.78 20.33
CA ALA A 70 14.24 -26.84 20.76
C ALA A 70 15.71 -27.18 20.41
N ASP A 71 16.02 -28.34 19.83
CA ASP A 71 17.40 -28.87 19.88
C ASP A 71 18.37 -28.50 18.75
N GLN A 72 17.97 -27.68 17.76
CA GLN A 72 18.87 -27.32 16.64
C GLN A 72 19.55 -25.94 16.76
N ASN A 73 19.35 -25.22 17.86
CA ASN A 73 19.87 -23.84 18.02
C ASN A 73 21.35 -23.77 18.47
N ALA A 74 21.91 -24.84 19.03
CA ALA A 74 23.27 -24.81 19.56
C ALA A 74 24.36 -24.82 18.45
N SER A 75 24.18 -25.62 17.40
CA SER A 75 25.20 -25.76 16.33
C SER A 75 25.32 -24.53 15.42
N LEU A 76 24.24 -23.75 15.26
CA LEU A 76 24.23 -22.55 14.41
C LEU A 76 24.84 -21.32 15.09
N SER A 77 24.84 -21.29 16.43
CA SER A 77 25.34 -20.15 17.20
C SER A 77 26.88 -20.13 17.17
N ASN A 78 27.51 -21.30 17.27
CA ASN A 78 28.97 -21.43 17.22
C ASN A 78 29.56 -21.08 15.84
N LEU A 79 28.87 -21.44 14.74
CA LEU A 79 29.29 -21.10 13.38
C LEU A 79 29.19 -19.59 13.04
N LEU A 80 28.35 -18.84 13.76
CA LEU A 80 28.17 -17.40 13.55
C LEU A 80 29.20 -16.56 14.31
N GLU A 81 29.70 -17.06 15.44
CA GLU A 81 30.71 -16.39 16.28
C GLU A 81 32.12 -16.40 15.64
N GLU A 82 32.43 -17.41 14.83
CA GLU A 82 33.67 -17.45 14.02
C GLU A 82 33.62 -16.52 12.81
N ALA A 83 32.43 -16.27 12.24
CA ALA A 83 32.25 -15.38 11.10
C ALA A 83 32.37 -13.89 11.47
N GLU A 84 31.99 -13.51 12.70
CA GLU A 84 32.07 -12.12 13.17
C GLU A 84 33.49 -11.67 13.57
N ARG A 85 34.40 -12.61 13.89
CA ARG A 85 35.81 -12.27 14.18
C ARG A 85 36.62 -11.82 12.96
N ASN A 86 36.15 -12.08 11.74
CA ASN A 86 36.91 -11.88 10.50
C ASN A 86 36.37 -10.79 9.55
N GLU A 87 35.50 -9.85 9.98
CA GLU A 87 35.12 -8.71 9.12
C GLU A 87 36.10 -7.52 9.26
N PRO A 88 36.80 -7.09 8.19
CA PRO A 88 37.59 -5.86 8.21
C PRO A 88 36.71 -4.62 8.01
N SER A 89 36.91 -3.62 8.88
CA SER A 89 36.27 -2.30 8.79
C SER A 89 36.87 -1.46 7.67
N VAL A 90 36.05 -0.91 6.77
CA VAL A 90 36.54 0.00 5.71
C VAL A 90 35.83 1.35 5.77
N SER A 91 36.51 2.34 6.36
CA SER A 91 36.42 3.75 5.97
C SER A 91 37.45 4.01 4.84
N GLY A 92 37.13 4.94 3.94
CA GLY A 92 37.66 4.95 2.57
C GLY A 92 39.17 5.18 2.40
N VAL A 93 39.68 4.74 1.23
CA VAL A 93 40.75 5.33 0.38
C VAL A 93 40.87 4.48 -0.91
N GLN A 94 41.55 5.06 -1.91
CA GLN A 94 41.70 4.76 -3.33
C GLN A 94 42.08 3.33 -3.77
N ARG A 95 41.84 3.07 -5.07
CA ARG A 95 42.29 1.89 -5.83
C ARG A 95 43.78 1.58 -5.61
N THR A 96 44.09 0.33 -5.30
CA THR A 96 45.05 -0.56 -6.01
C THR A 96 45.10 -1.93 -5.32
N SER A 97 45.44 -2.96 -6.10
CA SER A 97 45.66 -4.37 -5.73
C SER A 97 44.48 -5.20 -5.20
N VAL A 98 44.25 -6.32 -5.90
CA VAL A 98 43.32 -7.43 -5.58
C VAL A 98 43.71 -8.10 -4.26
N PRO A 99 42.75 -8.41 -3.37
CA PRO A 99 42.89 -9.54 -2.46
C PRO A 99 41.89 -10.66 -2.80
N GLU A 100 42.46 -11.85 -2.92
CA GLU A 100 41.88 -13.12 -3.33
C GLU A 100 41.25 -13.86 -2.13
N GLU A 101 40.15 -13.36 -1.58
CA GLU A 101 39.30 -14.14 -0.67
C GLU A 101 37.82 -13.92 -0.98
N PHE A 102 37.14 -14.99 -1.42
CA PHE A 102 35.74 -14.94 -1.82
C PHE A 102 34.83 -14.60 -0.62
N PRO A 103 33.80 -13.73 -0.78
CA PRO A 103 32.91 -13.37 0.31
C PRO A 103 32.20 -14.60 0.91
N PRO A 104 31.88 -14.61 2.22
CA PRO A 104 31.39 -15.78 2.96
C PRO A 104 30.21 -16.52 2.31
N GLY A 105 29.37 -15.81 1.56
CA GLY A 105 28.21 -16.38 0.86
C GLY A 105 28.54 -17.31 -0.31
N ILE A 106 29.72 -17.18 -0.95
CA ILE A 106 30.15 -18.11 -2.02
C ILE A 106 30.56 -19.45 -1.43
N ARG A 107 31.27 -19.47 -0.29
CA ARG A 107 31.75 -20.71 0.35
C ARG A 107 30.57 -21.61 0.72
N LEU A 108 29.56 -21.04 1.39
CA LEU A 108 28.32 -21.74 1.74
C LEU A 108 27.52 -22.19 0.49
N ALA A 109 27.50 -21.40 -0.58
CA ALA A 109 26.80 -21.80 -1.81
C ALA A 109 27.50 -22.99 -2.50
N ASN A 110 28.83 -23.07 -2.43
CA ASN A 110 29.59 -24.20 -2.96
C ASN A 110 29.38 -25.48 -2.11
N GLU A 111 29.44 -25.38 -0.78
CA GLU A 111 29.13 -26.50 0.13
C GLU A 111 27.72 -27.06 -0.10
N LEU A 112 26.74 -26.18 -0.36
CA LEU A 112 25.39 -26.60 -0.71
C LEU A 112 25.32 -27.35 -2.05
N CYS A 113 26.16 -26.99 -3.03
CA CYS A 113 26.19 -27.70 -4.31
C CYS A 113 26.85 -29.08 -4.20
N GLU A 114 27.71 -29.31 -3.20
CA GLU A 114 28.23 -30.64 -2.86
C GLU A 114 27.14 -31.54 -2.25
N ILE A 115 26.24 -30.96 -1.45
CA ILE A 115 25.10 -31.67 -0.85
C ILE A 115 23.99 -31.92 -1.89
N PHE A 116 23.80 -31.00 -2.84
CA PHE A 116 22.76 -31.04 -3.87
C PHE A 116 23.37 -31.09 -5.29
N PRO A 117 23.88 -32.26 -5.72
CA PRO A 117 24.50 -32.40 -7.03
C PRO A 117 23.50 -32.07 -8.15
N GLY A 118 23.90 -31.18 -9.05
CA GLY A 118 23.06 -30.65 -10.14
C GLY A 118 22.57 -29.21 -9.94
N THR A 119 22.88 -28.60 -8.79
CA THR A 119 22.63 -27.17 -8.54
C THR A 119 23.90 -26.34 -8.74
N SER A 120 23.75 -25.10 -9.21
CA SER A 120 24.86 -24.16 -9.38
C SER A 120 24.90 -23.17 -8.19
N PRO A 121 26.08 -22.74 -7.73
CA PRO A 121 26.20 -21.76 -6.65
C PRO A 121 25.43 -20.45 -6.93
N ALA A 122 25.31 -20.08 -8.21
CA ALA A 122 24.54 -18.92 -8.68
C ALA A 122 23.03 -19.02 -8.38
N SER A 123 22.50 -20.24 -8.20
CA SER A 123 21.12 -20.48 -7.78
C SER A 123 20.86 -20.05 -6.32
N PHE A 124 21.91 -20.04 -5.49
CA PHE A 124 21.82 -19.73 -4.06
C PHE A 124 22.35 -18.34 -3.73
N PHE A 125 23.37 -17.87 -4.46
CA PHE A 125 24.08 -16.62 -4.19
C PHE A 125 24.61 -15.98 -5.49
N LEU A 126 24.27 -14.70 -5.73
CA LEU A 126 24.84 -13.89 -6.82
C LEU A 126 25.87 -12.92 -6.24
N THR A 127 27.14 -13.06 -6.63
CA THR A 127 28.14 -12.01 -6.44
C THR A 127 28.02 -10.91 -7.48
N PHE A 128 28.54 -9.74 -7.14
CA PHE A 128 28.52 -8.54 -7.95
C PHE A 128 28.90 -8.82 -9.41
N LEU A 129 28.04 -8.44 -10.35
CA LEU A 129 28.44 -8.31 -11.74
C LEU A 129 29.44 -7.13 -11.84
N PRO A 130 30.53 -7.28 -12.61
CA PRO A 130 31.47 -6.19 -12.83
C PRO A 130 30.77 -4.99 -13.48
N LYS A 131 31.16 -3.79 -13.06
CA LYS A 131 30.56 -2.52 -13.47
C LYS A 131 30.83 -2.29 -14.96
N THR A 132 29.81 -2.39 -15.80
CA THR A 132 29.89 -1.92 -17.20
C THR A 132 29.46 -0.45 -17.28
N PRO A 133 29.84 0.30 -18.33
CA PRO A 133 29.50 1.72 -18.48
C PRO A 133 27.99 2.04 -18.46
N PHE A 134 27.15 1.01 -18.60
CA PHE A 134 25.70 1.13 -18.75
C PHE A 134 24.89 0.54 -17.58
N GLN A 135 25.52 0.01 -16.52
CA GLN A 135 24.80 -0.55 -15.36
C GLN A 135 25.39 -0.14 -14.01
N HIS A 136 24.52 0.32 -13.11
CA HIS A 136 24.87 0.57 -11.71
C HIS A 136 25.12 -0.75 -10.96
N GLN A 137 26.05 -0.71 -10.01
CA GLN A 137 26.42 -1.83 -9.15
C GLN A 137 25.18 -2.35 -8.40
N ARG A 138 24.76 -3.59 -8.67
CA ARG A 138 23.65 -4.23 -7.96
C ARG A 138 24.18 -4.90 -6.69
N ASN A 139 23.50 -4.67 -5.57
CA ASN A 139 23.83 -5.28 -4.28
C ASN A 139 23.59 -6.80 -4.29
N LEU A 140 24.27 -7.50 -3.37
CA LEU A 140 24.13 -8.93 -3.12
C LEU A 140 22.65 -9.34 -3.02
N SER A 141 22.29 -10.39 -3.74
CA SER A 141 20.92 -10.91 -3.80
C SER A 141 20.93 -12.43 -4.00
N GLY A 142 19.96 -13.12 -3.42
CA GLY A 142 19.81 -14.57 -3.55
C GLY A 142 18.99 -15.14 -2.40
N PRO A 143 18.47 -16.38 -2.52
CA PRO A 143 17.74 -17.06 -1.45
C PRO A 143 18.55 -17.14 -0.17
N LEU A 144 19.86 -17.45 -0.27
CA LEU A 144 20.74 -17.60 0.89
C LEU A 144 20.97 -16.26 1.59
N TYR A 145 21.20 -15.18 0.84
CA TYR A 145 21.36 -13.84 1.39
C TYR A 145 20.07 -13.35 2.08
N LYS A 146 18.90 -13.60 1.48
CA LYS A 146 17.61 -13.26 2.08
C LYS A 146 17.37 -14.02 3.39
N ALA A 147 17.70 -15.31 3.41
CA ALA A 147 17.62 -16.14 4.61
C ALA A 147 18.56 -15.62 5.71
N TYR A 148 19.81 -15.31 5.36
CA TYR A 148 20.79 -14.71 6.27
C TYR A 148 20.29 -13.39 6.87
N VAL A 149 19.80 -12.45 6.05
CA VAL A 149 19.29 -11.15 6.53
C VAL A 149 18.12 -11.36 7.49
N LYS A 150 17.15 -12.23 7.14
CA LYS A 150 15.98 -12.50 7.97
C LYS A 150 16.38 -13.11 9.32
N LYS A 151 17.34 -14.04 9.32
CA LYS A 151 17.83 -14.69 10.54
C LYS A 151 18.63 -13.74 11.42
N ARG A 152 19.47 -12.90 10.82
CA ARG A 152 20.21 -11.83 11.50
C ARG A 152 19.27 -10.80 12.13
N ASP A 153 18.22 -10.40 11.44
CA ASP A 153 17.21 -9.49 12.01
C ASP A 153 16.43 -10.14 13.15
N LYS A 154 16.16 -11.45 13.08
CA LYS A 154 15.57 -12.21 14.20
C LYS A 154 16.50 -12.19 15.42
N PHE A 155 17.80 -12.43 15.24
CA PHE A 155 18.78 -12.40 16.33
C PHE A 155 19.01 -11.01 16.92
N ARG A 156 18.90 -9.94 16.11
CA ARG A 156 18.89 -8.57 16.62
C ARG A 156 17.65 -8.26 17.45
N LYS A 157 16.47 -8.72 17.01
CA LYS A 157 15.22 -8.55 17.75
C LYS A 157 15.21 -9.32 19.07
N SER A 158 15.89 -10.46 19.14
CA SER A 158 16.06 -11.23 20.37
C SER A 158 17.20 -10.73 21.25
N GLY A 159 17.88 -9.64 20.89
CA GLY A 159 18.96 -9.03 21.67
C GLY A 159 20.30 -9.80 21.64
N VAL A 160 20.41 -10.85 20.82
CA VAL A 160 21.62 -11.69 20.69
C VAL A 160 22.68 -10.97 19.87
N LEU A 161 22.27 -10.19 18.86
CA LEU A 161 23.18 -9.38 18.05
C LEU A 161 23.02 -7.88 18.35
N PRO A 162 24.11 -7.11 18.30
CA PRO A 162 24.05 -5.67 18.52
C PRO A 162 23.19 -4.96 17.46
N PRO A 163 22.55 -3.84 17.82
CA PRO A 163 21.73 -3.06 16.90
C PRO A 163 22.60 -2.52 15.75
N SER A 164 22.06 -2.53 14.54
CA SER A 164 22.80 -2.06 13.36
C SER A 164 23.24 -0.61 13.54
N SER A 165 24.51 -0.29 13.22
CA SER A 165 25.04 1.07 13.26
C SER A 165 24.31 2.05 12.31
N ARG A 166 23.61 1.55 11.29
CA ARG A 166 22.68 2.36 10.47
C ARG A 166 21.40 2.77 11.21
N SER A 167 21.13 2.16 12.36
CA SER A 167 19.99 2.43 13.23
C SER A 167 20.37 3.28 14.46
N ALA A 168 21.65 3.60 14.65
CA ALA A 168 22.12 4.44 15.77
C ALA A 168 21.66 5.91 15.68
N SER A 169 21.17 6.35 14.52
CA SER A 169 20.48 7.63 14.35
C SER A 169 18.95 7.54 14.49
N SER A 170 18.40 6.34 14.73
CA SER A 170 16.94 6.11 14.82
C SER A 170 16.48 5.58 16.19
N SER A 171 17.38 5.25 17.11
CA SER A 171 17.03 4.65 18.42
C SER A 171 17.01 5.62 19.61
N ARG A 172 17.26 6.93 19.41
CA ARG A 172 16.99 7.96 20.42
C ARG A 172 15.68 8.71 20.13
N SER A 173 14.56 8.00 20.16
CA SER A 173 13.23 8.62 20.35
C SER A 173 12.16 7.59 20.72
N SER A 174 12.37 6.91 21.84
CA SER A 174 11.28 6.25 22.56
C SER A 174 11.17 6.84 23.97
N SER A 175 10.67 8.07 24.05
CA SER A 175 10.01 8.65 25.25
C SER A 175 9.79 10.17 25.13
N LYS A 176 9.17 10.63 24.03
CA LYS A 176 8.37 11.87 24.08
C LYS A 176 7.46 11.96 22.87
N SER A 177 6.20 11.66 23.10
CA SER A 177 5.09 12.04 22.27
C SER A 177 5.10 13.55 22.03
N THR A 178 5.37 13.96 20.80
CA THR A 178 5.01 15.27 20.21
C THR A 178 4.80 15.07 18.71
N PRO A 179 3.95 15.90 18.07
CA PRO A 179 2.82 15.39 17.31
C PRO A 179 3.08 15.43 15.80
N THR A 180 2.77 14.32 15.14
CA THR A 180 2.58 14.28 13.69
C THR A 180 1.28 15.02 13.37
N SER A 181 1.41 16.32 13.13
CA SER A 181 0.34 17.14 12.57
C SER A 181 0.06 16.70 11.13
N GLY A 182 -1.20 16.43 10.82
CA GLY A 182 -1.72 16.50 9.44
C GLY A 182 -2.44 15.29 8.88
N ARG A 183 -2.61 14.19 9.61
CA ARG A 183 -3.64 13.17 9.28
C ARG A 183 -4.51 13.04 10.51
N SER A 184 -5.74 13.54 10.43
CA SER A 184 -6.75 13.39 11.46
C SER A 184 -6.98 11.90 11.70
N SER A 185 -6.23 11.35 12.65
CA SER A 185 -6.58 10.12 13.32
C SER A 185 -7.89 10.40 14.05
N LEU A 186 -9.01 10.15 13.37
CA LEU A 186 -10.25 9.84 14.08
C LEU A 186 -9.86 8.69 15.01
N LYS A 187 -9.83 8.97 16.31
CA LYS A 187 -9.66 7.95 17.33
C LYS A 187 -10.65 6.85 16.99
N ARG A 188 -10.16 5.61 16.89
CA ARG A 188 -11.02 4.43 16.89
C ARG A 188 -11.81 4.50 18.18
N ALA A 189 -13.03 5.01 18.11
CA ALA A 189 -14.01 4.86 19.17
C ALA A 189 -14.21 3.36 19.32
N GLU A 190 -14.33 2.87 20.54
CA GLU A 190 -14.88 1.54 20.76
C GLU A 190 -16.21 1.48 19.99
N ALA A 191 -16.39 0.43 19.18
CA ALA A 191 -17.58 0.28 18.35
C ALA A 191 -18.82 0.47 19.23
N PRO A 192 -19.72 1.42 18.90
CA PRO A 192 -20.93 1.60 19.68
C PRO A 192 -21.73 0.30 19.64
N ASP A 193 -22.13 -0.17 20.81
CA ASP A 193 -23.09 -1.27 20.93
C ASP A 193 -24.36 -0.89 20.13
N PRO A 194 -24.86 -1.72 19.18
CA PRO A 194 -26.04 -1.40 18.36
C PRO A 194 -27.32 -1.07 19.16
N THR A 195 -27.31 -1.35 20.47
CA THR A 195 -28.34 -0.98 21.46
C THR A 195 -28.23 0.44 22.01
N SER A 196 -27.20 1.24 21.67
CA SER A 196 -26.93 2.56 22.28
C SER A 196 -27.53 3.77 21.56
N TYR A 197 -28.12 3.61 20.37
CA TYR A 197 -28.73 4.74 19.65
C TYR A 197 -30.11 5.08 20.22
N THR A 198 -30.48 6.37 20.21
CA THR A 198 -31.88 6.74 20.47
C THR A 198 -32.76 6.20 19.34
N GLU A 199 -34.03 5.94 19.62
CA GLU A 199 -34.98 5.48 18.60
C GLU A 199 -35.10 6.48 17.44
N GLU A 200 -34.96 7.79 17.69
CA GLU A 200 -34.96 8.79 16.62
C GLU A 200 -33.74 8.63 15.71
N THR A 201 -32.55 8.44 16.27
CA THR A 201 -31.31 8.25 15.50
C THR A 201 -31.36 6.96 14.69
N ARG A 202 -31.88 5.86 15.26
CA ARG A 202 -32.06 4.60 14.53
C ARG A 202 -33.04 4.77 13.37
N THR A 203 -34.15 5.47 13.60
CA THR A 203 -35.14 5.78 12.55
C THR A 203 -34.53 6.62 11.43
N ALA A 204 -33.76 7.66 11.78
CA ALA A 204 -33.08 8.52 10.82
C ALA A 204 -32.03 7.75 9.99
N LEU A 205 -31.22 6.90 10.61
CA LEU A 205 -30.25 6.06 9.91
C LEU A 205 -30.93 5.08 8.95
N ASN A 206 -31.96 4.36 9.41
CA ASN A 206 -32.73 3.44 8.57
C ASN A 206 -33.36 4.15 7.36
N PHE A 207 -33.83 5.38 7.55
CA PHE A 207 -34.33 6.20 6.45
C PHE A 207 -33.24 6.48 5.42
N LEU A 208 -32.05 6.91 5.85
CA LEU A 208 -30.93 7.26 4.97
C LEU A 208 -30.34 6.05 4.24
N GLU A 209 -30.46 4.85 4.81
CA GLU A 209 -29.99 3.61 4.17
C GLU A 209 -30.88 3.19 2.98
N THR A 210 -32.13 3.60 2.98
CA THR A 210 -33.14 3.13 2.02
C THR A 210 -33.66 4.22 1.09
N ASN A 211 -33.63 5.48 1.51
CA ASN A 211 -34.25 6.60 0.80
C ASN A 211 -33.21 7.61 0.31
N VAL A 212 -33.40 8.08 -0.94
CA VAL A 212 -32.64 9.20 -1.52
C VAL A 212 -33.51 10.45 -1.69
N HIS A 213 -34.83 10.31 -1.54
CA HIS A 213 -35.82 11.38 -1.62
C HIS A 213 -36.98 11.10 -0.65
N PRO A 214 -37.73 12.13 -0.21
CA PRO A 214 -37.59 13.55 -0.53
C PRO A 214 -36.31 14.18 0.04
N TRP A 215 -35.72 15.15 -0.66
CA TRP A 215 -34.37 15.65 -0.33
C TRP A 215 -34.28 16.37 1.04
N LYS A 216 -35.32 17.12 1.40
CA LYS A 216 -35.32 17.87 2.66
C LYS A 216 -35.21 16.95 3.91
N PRO A 217 -36.00 15.87 4.03
CA PRO A 217 -35.77 14.82 5.02
C PRO A 217 -34.38 14.20 4.99
N VAL A 218 -33.80 13.97 3.80
CA VAL A 218 -32.44 13.43 3.68
C VAL A 218 -31.45 14.39 4.34
N GLU A 219 -31.49 15.68 4.05
CA GLU A 219 -30.61 16.67 4.67
C GLU A 219 -30.79 16.74 6.20
N ASP A 220 -32.03 16.76 6.67
CA ASP A 220 -32.34 16.91 8.09
C ASP A 220 -31.89 15.67 8.89
N PHE A 221 -32.17 14.47 8.39
CA PHE A 221 -31.67 13.22 9.00
C PHE A 221 -30.17 13.06 8.84
N TRP A 222 -29.57 13.53 7.74
CA TRP A 222 -28.12 13.52 7.56
C TRP A 222 -27.43 14.34 8.65
N ARG A 223 -27.93 15.56 8.91
CA ARG A 223 -27.43 16.43 9.98
C ARG A 223 -27.61 15.81 11.36
N ALA A 224 -28.75 15.17 11.61
CA ALA A 224 -29.05 14.56 12.90
C ALA A 224 -28.16 13.36 13.22
N THR A 225 -27.68 12.65 12.20
CA THR A 225 -26.92 11.38 12.32
C THR A 225 -25.41 11.54 12.08
N GLU A 226 -24.89 12.77 12.07
CA GLU A 226 -23.49 13.06 11.71
C GLU A 226 -22.48 12.26 12.54
N LYS A 227 -22.68 12.21 13.86
CA LYS A 227 -21.75 11.55 14.79
C LYS A 227 -21.68 10.05 14.52
N GLU A 228 -22.84 9.43 14.33
CA GLU A 228 -23.00 8.00 14.09
C GLU A 228 -22.45 7.62 12.71
N ARG A 229 -22.78 8.42 11.67
CA ARG A 229 -22.25 8.23 10.32
C ARG A 229 -20.72 8.33 10.29
N LYS A 230 -20.10 9.23 11.07
CA LYS A 230 -18.64 9.29 11.20
C LYS A 230 -18.05 8.03 11.84
N SER A 231 -18.73 7.43 12.82
CA SER A 231 -18.34 6.13 13.38
C SER A 231 -18.44 5.03 12.32
N ILE A 232 -19.57 4.96 11.62
CA ILE A 232 -19.79 3.99 10.53
C ILE A 232 -18.72 4.12 9.44
N LEU A 233 -18.38 5.35 9.04
CA LEU A 233 -17.31 5.60 8.06
C LEU A 233 -15.95 5.10 8.55
N ALA A 234 -15.64 5.30 9.83
CA ALA A 234 -14.39 4.85 10.43
C ALA A 234 -14.31 3.30 10.51
N ASP A 235 -15.44 2.65 10.76
CA ASP A 235 -15.52 1.20 10.94
C ASP A 235 -15.63 0.43 9.62
N GLU A 236 -16.51 0.85 8.71
CA GLU A 236 -16.80 0.12 7.47
C GLU A 236 -15.94 0.57 6.27
N GLY A 237 -15.35 1.76 6.35
CA GLY A 237 -14.56 2.36 5.28
C GLY A 237 -15.40 3.00 4.16
N ILE A 238 -14.72 3.77 3.30
CA ILE A 238 -15.37 4.67 2.33
C ILE A 238 -16.30 3.98 1.34
N PHE A 239 -15.92 2.79 0.85
CA PHE A 239 -16.71 2.08 -0.17
C PHE A 239 -18.03 1.57 0.39
N ASN A 240 -17.99 0.92 1.55
CA ASN A 240 -19.20 0.44 2.23
C ASN A 240 -20.07 1.59 2.68
N TYR A 241 -19.47 2.69 3.14
CA TYR A 241 -20.19 3.91 3.50
C TYR A 241 -21.03 4.47 2.34
N PHE A 242 -20.48 4.51 1.12
CA PHE A 242 -21.22 4.93 -0.08
C PHE A 242 -22.30 3.92 -0.51
N LEU A 243 -22.10 2.62 -0.23
CA LEU A 243 -23.13 1.60 -0.49
C LEU A 243 -24.27 1.69 0.52
N LYS A 244 -23.94 1.93 1.78
CA LYS A 244 -24.87 2.04 2.90
C LYS A 244 -25.74 3.29 2.80
N PHE A 245 -25.18 4.41 2.34
CA PHE A 245 -25.92 5.67 2.17
C PHE A 245 -26.09 6.02 0.68
N PRO A 246 -27.13 5.50 0.01
CA PRO A 246 -27.31 5.66 -1.44
C PRO A 246 -27.45 7.12 -1.89
N ALA A 247 -27.85 8.04 -0.99
CA ALA A 247 -27.93 9.47 -1.29
C ALA A 247 -26.58 10.09 -1.69
N LEU A 248 -25.45 9.47 -1.34
CA LEU A 248 -24.11 9.91 -1.78
C LEU A 248 -23.78 9.55 -3.23
N ARG A 249 -24.57 8.67 -3.85
CA ARG A 249 -24.33 8.15 -5.21
C ARG A 249 -25.13 8.88 -6.29
N ILE A 250 -25.97 9.83 -5.90
CA ILE A 250 -26.72 10.71 -6.82
C ILE A 250 -25.98 12.04 -7.03
N GLN A 251 -26.43 12.84 -8.00
CA GLN A 251 -25.72 14.06 -8.43
C GLN A 251 -25.59 15.09 -7.30
N GLU A 252 -26.60 15.21 -6.44
CA GLU A 252 -26.63 16.16 -5.32
C GLU A 252 -25.91 15.61 -4.08
N GLY A 253 -25.54 14.33 -4.06
CA GLY A 253 -25.00 13.63 -2.89
C GLY A 253 -23.74 14.26 -2.31
N TYR A 254 -22.89 14.85 -3.15
CA TYR A 254 -21.68 15.55 -2.68
C TYR A 254 -21.99 16.72 -1.74
N ARG A 255 -23.18 17.32 -1.83
CA ARG A 255 -23.60 18.44 -0.97
C ARG A 255 -23.71 18.03 0.50
N LEU A 256 -24.07 16.77 0.76
CA LEU A 256 -24.13 16.21 2.11
C LEU A 256 -22.73 16.15 2.75
N LEU A 257 -21.69 15.84 1.96
CA LEU A 257 -20.30 15.83 2.41
C LEU A 257 -19.77 17.26 2.62
N LEU A 258 -20.18 18.21 1.77
CA LEU A 258 -19.85 19.62 1.96
C LEU A 258 -20.47 20.18 3.24
N ASP A 259 -21.71 19.79 3.54
CA ASP A 259 -22.37 20.18 4.78
C ASP A 259 -21.66 19.63 6.02
N ASP A 260 -21.33 18.33 6.03
CA ASP A 260 -20.52 17.72 7.09
C ASP A 260 -19.18 18.46 7.28
N PHE A 261 -18.49 18.78 6.18
CA PHE A 261 -17.22 19.52 6.22
C PHE A 261 -17.39 20.93 6.79
N THR A 262 -18.43 21.64 6.36
CA THR A 262 -18.73 23.02 6.80
C THR A 262 -19.05 23.06 8.29
N ARG A 263 -19.77 22.05 8.79
CA ARG A 263 -20.10 21.93 10.22
C ARG A 263 -18.88 21.58 11.07
N GLU A 264 -18.03 20.68 10.59
CA GLU A 264 -16.81 20.29 11.31
C GLU A 264 -15.74 21.39 11.27
N PHE A 265 -15.69 22.16 10.17
CA PHE A 265 -14.70 23.20 9.95
C PHE A 265 -15.34 24.52 9.47
N PRO A 266 -16.08 25.23 10.35
CA PRO A 266 -16.77 26.46 9.97
C PRO A 266 -15.81 27.52 9.42
N GLY A 267 -16.18 28.15 8.30
CA GLY A 267 -15.41 29.20 7.65
C GLY A 267 -14.13 28.71 6.98
N LYS A 268 -13.94 27.38 6.85
CA LYS A 268 -12.85 26.80 6.06
C LYS A 268 -13.30 26.37 4.67
N GLU A 269 -14.52 26.72 4.27
CA GLU A 269 -14.97 26.48 2.89
C GLU A 269 -14.03 27.20 1.92
N ASN A 270 -13.65 26.52 0.84
CA ASN A 270 -12.80 27.08 -0.22
C ASN A 270 -11.47 27.70 0.24
N ASN A 271 -10.98 27.36 1.44
CA ASN A 271 -9.79 27.96 2.04
C ASN A 271 -8.55 27.77 1.13
N LEU A 272 -8.44 26.62 0.46
CA LEU A 272 -7.40 26.39 -0.55
C LEU A 272 -7.50 27.42 -1.70
N PHE A 273 -8.69 27.61 -2.28
CA PHE A 273 -8.91 28.55 -3.38
C PHE A 273 -8.66 30.00 -2.94
N ALA A 274 -9.13 30.38 -1.75
CA ALA A 274 -8.98 31.73 -1.22
C ALA A 274 -7.51 32.07 -0.88
N ASN A 275 -6.74 31.09 -0.40
CA ASN A 275 -5.42 31.33 0.16
C ASN A 275 -4.26 30.74 -0.65
N ILE A 276 -4.49 30.15 -1.84
CA ILE A 276 -3.43 29.60 -2.69
C ILE A 276 -2.39 30.67 -3.06
N ALA A 277 -2.85 31.88 -3.36
CA ALA A 277 -1.98 33.01 -3.66
C ALA A 277 -1.14 33.42 -2.45
N LEU A 278 -1.71 33.39 -1.24
CA LEU A 278 -0.97 33.66 0.01
C LEU A 278 0.05 32.56 0.33
N ALA A 279 -0.19 31.34 -0.15
CA ALA A 279 0.72 30.21 0.02
C ALA A 279 1.84 30.17 -1.05
N LYS A 280 1.86 31.08 -2.02
CA LYS A 280 2.82 31.14 -3.13
C LYS A 280 4.26 30.86 -2.70
N ASP A 281 4.78 31.66 -1.77
CA ASP A 281 6.19 31.58 -1.40
C ASP A 281 6.54 30.25 -0.73
N LYS A 282 5.60 29.69 0.04
CA LYS A 282 5.75 28.37 0.67
C LYS A 282 5.74 27.26 -0.37
N ILE A 283 4.83 27.30 -1.35
CA ILE A 283 4.75 26.33 -2.45
C ILE A 283 6.04 26.36 -3.27
N ILE A 284 6.50 27.55 -3.70
CA ILE A 284 7.73 27.72 -4.48
C ILE A 284 8.95 27.21 -3.69
N LYS A 285 9.05 27.55 -2.40
CA LYS A 285 10.14 27.09 -1.53
C LYS A 285 10.18 25.57 -1.43
N LEU A 286 9.02 24.92 -1.19
CA LEU A 286 8.94 23.46 -1.08
C LEU A 286 9.24 22.78 -2.43
N ALA A 287 8.73 23.33 -3.53
CA ALA A 287 8.97 22.81 -4.87
C ALA A 287 10.47 22.81 -5.21
N LYS A 288 11.19 23.92 -4.94
CA LYS A 288 12.65 23.99 -5.13
C LYS A 288 13.40 22.91 -4.33
N LEU A 289 13.03 22.69 -3.08
CA LEU A 289 13.66 21.66 -2.23
C LEU A 289 13.44 20.24 -2.75
N LYS A 290 12.25 19.96 -3.30
CA LYS A 290 11.89 18.66 -3.87
C LYS A 290 12.54 18.43 -5.23
N LEU A 291 12.62 19.47 -6.04
CA LEU A 291 13.20 19.44 -7.38
C LEU A 291 14.67 19.02 -7.39
N VAL A 292 15.46 19.45 -6.40
CA VAL A 292 16.88 19.05 -6.25
C VAL A 292 17.03 17.52 -6.11
N LYS A 293 16.04 16.86 -5.51
CA LYS A 293 16.06 15.40 -5.27
C LYS A 293 15.56 14.60 -6.47
N LEU A 294 15.07 15.26 -7.51
CA LEU A 294 14.52 14.60 -8.69
C LEU A 294 15.65 14.17 -9.62
N SER A 295 15.71 12.87 -9.93
CA SER A 295 16.73 12.28 -10.80
C SER A 295 16.43 12.41 -12.29
N ASP A 296 15.14 12.48 -12.66
CA ASP A 296 14.71 12.59 -14.06
C ASP A 296 14.97 14.00 -14.59
N LYS A 297 15.91 14.12 -15.54
CA LYS A 297 16.33 15.38 -16.14
C LYS A 297 15.20 16.09 -16.89
N LYS A 298 14.42 15.36 -17.71
CA LYS A 298 13.35 15.97 -18.52
C LYS A 298 12.21 16.47 -17.65
N LEU A 299 11.83 15.67 -16.64
CA LEU A 299 10.80 16.07 -15.70
C LEU A 299 11.27 17.26 -14.84
N LYS A 300 12.55 17.29 -14.47
CA LYS A 300 13.16 18.41 -13.76
C LYS A 300 13.09 19.70 -14.58
N GLU A 301 13.52 19.67 -15.85
CA GLU A 301 13.43 20.80 -16.78
C GLU A 301 11.98 21.29 -16.96
N SER A 302 11.01 20.36 -16.99
CA SER A 302 9.58 20.70 -17.03
C SER A 302 9.14 21.49 -15.80
N TYR A 303 9.52 21.06 -14.60
CA TYR A 303 9.17 21.77 -13.36
C TYR A 303 9.93 23.08 -13.17
N GLU A 304 11.14 23.20 -13.71
CA GLU A 304 11.91 24.45 -13.72
C GLU A 304 11.19 25.53 -14.53
N ARG A 305 10.60 25.18 -15.69
CA ARG A 305 9.75 26.10 -16.47
C ARG A 305 8.50 26.56 -15.70
N VAL A 306 7.81 25.62 -15.05
CA VAL A 306 6.65 25.94 -14.20
C VAL A 306 7.06 26.86 -13.04
N LEU A 307 8.22 26.62 -12.42
CA LEU A 307 8.76 27.47 -11.36
C LEU A 307 9.06 28.90 -11.82
N GLU A 308 9.50 29.09 -13.06
CA GLU A 308 9.75 30.41 -13.61
C GLU A 308 8.44 31.17 -13.83
N SER A 309 7.45 30.50 -14.42
CA SER A 309 6.09 31.03 -14.56
C SER A 309 5.45 31.39 -13.21
N ALA A 310 5.73 30.62 -12.15
CA ALA A 310 5.25 30.92 -10.79
C ALA A 310 5.88 32.18 -10.18
N LYS A 311 7.02 32.67 -10.69
CA LYS A 311 7.63 33.94 -10.27
C LYS A 311 7.12 35.14 -11.05
N GLY A 312 6.50 34.91 -12.21
CA GLY A 312 6.01 35.94 -13.10
C GLY A 312 5.04 36.93 -12.45
N GLU A 313 4.90 38.07 -13.12
CA GLU A 313 4.06 39.18 -12.67
C GLU A 313 2.57 38.87 -12.85
N ASP A 314 2.19 38.24 -13.97
CA ASP A 314 0.81 37.87 -14.30
C ASP A 314 0.21 36.95 -13.20
N PRO A 315 -0.78 37.43 -12.44
CA PRO A 315 -1.41 36.66 -11.37
C PRO A 315 -2.06 35.35 -11.83
N THR A 316 -2.58 35.30 -13.05
CA THR A 316 -3.30 34.14 -13.59
C THR A 316 -2.31 33.02 -13.90
N ILE A 317 -1.32 33.33 -14.74
CA ILE A 317 -0.23 32.40 -15.12
C ILE A 317 0.49 31.90 -13.87
N ARG A 318 0.71 32.79 -12.90
CA ARG A 318 1.31 32.45 -11.63
C ARG A 318 0.47 31.45 -10.83
N ASN A 319 -0.82 31.70 -10.68
CA ASN A 319 -1.69 30.81 -9.91
C ASN A 319 -1.82 29.43 -10.57
N ASP A 320 -1.91 29.39 -11.90
CA ASP A 320 -1.90 28.13 -12.67
C ASP A 320 -0.59 27.36 -12.43
N ALA A 321 0.54 28.06 -12.49
CA ALA A 321 1.84 27.46 -12.18
C ALA A 321 1.91 26.93 -10.75
N LEU A 322 1.34 27.62 -9.75
CA LEU A 322 1.28 27.12 -8.37
C LEU A 322 0.49 25.81 -8.26
N ILE A 323 -0.62 25.68 -8.98
CA ILE A 323 -1.42 24.44 -9.03
C ILE A 323 -0.60 23.31 -9.65
N LEU A 324 0.10 23.59 -10.75
CA LEU A 324 0.94 22.61 -11.46
C LEU A 324 2.19 22.18 -10.66
N LEU A 325 2.58 22.91 -9.61
CA LEU A 325 3.65 22.51 -8.68
C LEU A 325 3.18 21.59 -7.55
N LEU A 326 1.87 21.50 -7.28
CA LEU A 326 1.32 20.67 -6.20
C LEU A 326 1.75 19.19 -6.29
N PRO A 327 1.73 18.52 -7.46
CA PRO A 327 2.11 17.11 -7.57
C PRO A 327 3.53 16.81 -7.07
N LEU A 328 4.45 17.77 -7.23
CA LEU A 328 5.86 17.64 -6.80
C LEU A 328 6.01 17.71 -5.28
N ILE A 329 5.17 18.50 -4.60
CA ILE A 329 5.27 18.74 -3.16
C ILE A 329 4.37 17.82 -2.34
N THR A 330 3.29 17.30 -2.94
CA THR A 330 2.42 16.31 -2.30
C THR A 330 3.12 14.97 -2.19
N PRO A 331 2.93 14.22 -1.09
CA PRO A 331 3.42 12.85 -1.01
C PRO A 331 2.85 12.02 -2.17
N PRO A 332 3.68 11.21 -2.85
CA PRO A 332 3.17 10.33 -3.88
C PRO A 332 2.14 9.36 -3.28
N PRO A 333 1.11 8.95 -4.05
CA PRO A 333 0.22 7.90 -3.60
C PRO A 333 1.02 6.65 -3.21
N GLY A 334 0.46 5.88 -2.26
CA GLY A 334 1.01 4.57 -1.91
C GLY A 334 0.99 3.62 -3.11
N ASN A 335 1.44 2.38 -2.89
CA ASN A 335 1.35 1.37 -3.93
C ASN A 335 -0.11 1.16 -4.36
N VAL A 336 -0.37 1.21 -5.66
CA VAL A 336 -1.69 1.03 -6.23
C VAL A 336 -1.79 -0.39 -6.83
N GLY A 337 -2.95 -1.04 -6.73
CA GLY A 337 -3.19 -2.34 -7.37
C GLY A 337 -2.91 -3.62 -6.55
N GLY A 338 -2.82 -3.56 -5.22
CA GLY A 338 -2.70 -4.76 -4.39
C GLY A 338 -4.05 -5.27 -3.87
N LYS A 339 -4.85 -5.99 -4.67
CA LYS A 339 -5.93 -6.81 -4.09
C LYS A 339 -5.31 -8.07 -3.46
N SER A 340 -5.65 -8.31 -2.19
CA SER A 340 -5.43 -9.60 -1.54
C SER A 340 -6.02 -10.71 -2.41
N GLY A 341 -5.22 -11.73 -2.75
CA GLY A 341 -5.72 -12.99 -3.34
C GLY A 341 -5.19 -13.37 -4.73
N ALA A 342 -4.58 -12.47 -5.50
CA ALA A 342 -3.93 -12.85 -6.76
C ALA A 342 -2.70 -11.97 -6.99
N LYS A 343 -1.61 -12.54 -7.54
CA LYS A 343 -0.37 -11.85 -7.93
C LYS A 343 -0.67 -10.68 -8.91
N LYS A 344 -1.11 -9.53 -8.40
CA LYS A 344 -0.99 -8.24 -9.07
C LYS A 344 0.08 -7.47 -8.31
N THR A 345 1.19 -7.21 -8.99
CA THR A 345 2.29 -6.42 -8.43
C THR A 345 1.75 -5.04 -8.12
N ALA A 346 1.70 -4.70 -6.84
CA ALA A 346 1.45 -3.34 -6.39
C ALA A 346 2.45 -2.41 -7.09
N THR A 347 1.97 -1.57 -8.01
CA THR A 347 2.81 -0.64 -8.77
C THR A 347 2.71 0.73 -8.13
N LYS A 348 3.87 1.36 -7.91
CA LYS A 348 3.94 2.74 -7.47
C LYS A 348 3.91 3.64 -8.71
N PRO A 349 3.01 4.63 -8.80
CA PRO A 349 3.01 5.59 -9.88
C PRO A 349 4.35 6.33 -9.95
N THR A 350 4.85 6.50 -11.17
CA THR A 350 6.04 7.28 -11.47
C THR A 350 5.77 8.77 -11.24
N ASN A 351 6.83 9.58 -11.06
CA ASN A 351 6.65 11.02 -10.89
C ASN A 351 6.06 11.70 -12.14
N VAL A 352 6.25 11.12 -13.33
CA VAL A 352 5.66 11.59 -14.59
C VAL A 352 4.15 11.32 -14.56
N GLU A 353 3.75 10.09 -14.24
CA GLU A 353 2.33 9.74 -14.10
C GLU A 353 1.66 10.60 -13.03
N ILE A 354 2.29 10.83 -11.87
CA ILE A 354 1.72 11.68 -10.82
C ILE A 354 1.47 13.11 -11.32
N ARG A 355 2.43 13.69 -12.06
CA ARG A 355 2.28 15.03 -12.65
C ARG A 355 1.10 15.05 -13.63
N ASP A 356 1.14 14.15 -14.61
CA ASP A 356 0.19 14.14 -15.73
C ASP A 356 -1.21 13.70 -15.28
N HIS A 357 -1.28 12.93 -14.20
CA HIS A 357 -2.52 12.45 -13.63
C HIS A 357 -3.25 13.51 -12.80
N PHE A 358 -2.52 14.44 -12.20
CA PHE A 358 -3.08 15.48 -11.35
C PHE A 358 -3.88 16.51 -12.15
N VAL A 359 -3.26 17.08 -13.19
CA VAL A 359 -3.92 17.91 -14.21
C VAL A 359 -3.37 17.49 -15.56
N THR A 360 -4.21 16.88 -16.40
CA THR A 360 -3.81 16.49 -17.75
C THR A 360 -3.95 17.67 -18.68
N LEU A 361 -2.83 18.12 -19.23
CA LEU A 361 -2.76 19.27 -20.14
C LEU A 361 -2.89 18.79 -21.58
N ILE A 362 -3.88 19.33 -22.30
CA ILE A 362 -4.18 18.97 -23.69
C ILE A 362 -4.10 20.24 -24.54
N HIS A 363 -3.45 20.17 -25.69
CA HIS A 363 -3.27 21.36 -26.55
C HIS A 363 -4.56 21.74 -27.29
N ASN A 364 -5.36 20.74 -27.72
CA ASN A 364 -6.56 20.93 -28.52
C ASN A 364 -7.69 20.03 -28.01
N ASP A 365 -8.89 20.58 -27.92
CA ASP A 365 -10.12 19.92 -27.49
C ASP A 365 -10.40 18.62 -28.26
N ALA A 366 -9.95 18.51 -29.51
CA ALA A 366 -10.07 17.30 -30.33
C ALA A 366 -9.45 16.06 -29.67
N HIS A 367 -8.44 16.23 -28.81
CA HIS A 367 -7.74 15.13 -28.14
C HIS A 367 -8.30 14.80 -26.75
N ILE A 368 -9.34 15.49 -26.27
CA ILE A 368 -9.93 15.21 -24.94
C ILE A 368 -10.41 13.77 -24.86
N GLN A 369 -11.17 13.31 -25.86
CA GLN A 369 -11.76 11.97 -25.82
C GLN A 369 -10.68 10.88 -25.90
N GLU A 370 -9.63 11.13 -26.67
CA GLU A 370 -8.45 10.26 -26.75
C GLU A 370 -7.74 10.16 -25.39
N ALA A 371 -7.46 11.30 -24.75
CA ALA A 371 -6.84 11.34 -23.43
C ALA A 371 -7.69 10.65 -22.34
N VAL A 372 -9.01 10.80 -22.40
CA VAL A 372 -9.95 10.10 -21.52
C VAL A 372 -9.88 8.58 -21.73
N ASN A 373 -9.85 8.13 -22.98
CA ASN A 373 -9.79 6.70 -23.31
C ASN A 373 -8.46 6.09 -22.85
N LEU A 374 -7.34 6.74 -23.14
CA LEU A 374 -6.01 6.32 -22.66
C LEU A 374 -5.96 6.23 -21.13
N ARG A 375 -6.57 7.18 -20.42
CA ARG A 375 -6.67 7.13 -18.95
C ARG A 375 -7.50 5.93 -18.47
N LYS A 376 -8.63 5.67 -19.13
CA LYS A 376 -9.49 4.51 -18.80
C LYS A 376 -8.73 3.20 -19.01
N GLU A 377 -8.04 3.05 -20.13
CA GLU A 377 -7.25 1.87 -20.44
C GLU A 377 -6.13 1.65 -19.42
N ALA A 378 -5.39 2.71 -19.06
CA ALA A 378 -4.36 2.66 -18.05
C ALA A 378 -4.91 2.18 -16.70
N LEU A 379 -6.01 2.77 -16.22
CA LEU A 379 -6.65 2.39 -14.95
C LEU A 379 -7.22 0.96 -15.00
N GLN A 380 -7.88 0.57 -16.10
CA GLN A 380 -8.42 -0.78 -16.28
C GLN A 380 -7.31 -1.84 -16.25
N SER A 381 -6.17 -1.58 -16.91
CA SER A 381 -5.01 -2.48 -16.88
C SER A 381 -4.47 -2.65 -15.45
N GLY A 382 -4.49 -1.58 -14.64
CA GLY A 382 -4.17 -1.58 -13.21
C GLY A 382 -5.24 -2.22 -12.32
N GLY A 383 -6.44 -2.53 -12.85
CA GLY A 383 -7.58 -2.99 -12.05
C GLY A 383 -8.19 -1.90 -11.16
N GLU A 384 -8.01 -0.64 -11.53
CA GLU A 384 -8.53 0.54 -10.86
C GLU A 384 -9.83 1.03 -11.51
N THR A 385 -10.66 1.70 -10.72
CA THR A 385 -11.89 2.34 -11.22
C THR A 385 -11.56 3.74 -11.75
N PHE A 386 -12.22 4.12 -12.85
CA PHE A 386 -12.08 5.47 -13.41
C PHE A 386 -12.58 6.51 -12.40
N GLN A 387 -11.66 7.37 -11.94
CA GLN A 387 -11.94 8.44 -10.98
C GLN A 387 -12.21 9.76 -11.72
N PRO A 388 -12.91 10.73 -11.10
CA PRO A 388 -12.96 12.10 -11.61
C PRO A 388 -11.54 12.63 -11.86
N CYS A 389 -11.29 13.12 -13.08
CA CYS A 389 -9.99 13.63 -13.52
C CYS A 389 -10.15 15.07 -14.03
N VAL A 390 -9.09 15.87 -13.88
CA VAL A 390 -9.04 17.23 -14.43
C VAL A 390 -8.28 17.21 -15.75
N PHE A 391 -8.97 17.59 -16.82
CA PHE A 391 -8.38 17.88 -18.12
C PHE A 391 -8.46 19.37 -18.34
N ALA A 392 -7.34 19.99 -18.67
CA ALA A 392 -7.29 21.38 -19.05
C ALA A 392 -6.89 21.45 -20.53
N THR A 393 -7.51 22.35 -21.30
CA THR A 393 -7.24 22.53 -22.73
C THR A 393 -6.75 23.94 -23.07
N GLY A 394 -5.89 24.05 -24.09
CA GLY A 394 -5.43 25.34 -24.65
C GLY A 394 -3.92 25.45 -24.82
N GLU A 395 -3.46 26.66 -25.15
CA GLU A 395 -2.03 26.97 -25.23
C GLU A 395 -1.43 27.23 -23.85
N TRP A 396 -0.56 26.32 -23.42
CA TRP A 396 0.07 26.37 -22.09
C TRP A 396 1.23 27.35 -22.03
N LYS A 397 0.92 28.63 -21.83
CA LYS A 397 1.95 29.67 -21.63
C LYS A 397 2.92 29.30 -20.51
N VAL A 398 2.45 28.65 -19.44
CA VAL A 398 3.26 28.19 -18.30
C VAL A 398 4.38 27.20 -18.68
N ILE A 399 4.20 26.45 -19.77
CA ILE A 399 5.15 25.43 -20.26
C ILE A 399 5.90 25.92 -21.50
N ASN A 400 5.29 26.80 -22.28
CA ASN A 400 5.77 27.25 -23.58
C ASN A 400 6.42 28.65 -23.56
N SER A 401 6.37 29.41 -22.45
CA SER A 401 7.10 30.67 -22.32
C SER A 401 8.59 30.39 -22.14
N ALA A 402 9.31 30.42 -23.26
CA ALA A 402 10.76 30.54 -23.36
C ALA A 402 11.15 32.00 -23.57
#